data_AF-A0A1F2RIF3-F1
#
_entry.id   AF-A0A1F2RIF3-F1
#
_cell.length_a   1.000
_cell.length_b   1.000
_cell.length_c   1.000
_cell.angle_alpha   90.00
_cell.angle_beta   90.00
_cell.angle_gamma   90.00
#
_symmetry.space_group_name_H-M   'P 1'
#
loop_
_entity.id
_entity.type
_entity.pdbx_description
1 polymer ?
#
loop_
_entity_poly.entity_id
_entity_poly.type
_entity_poly.pdbx_seq_one_letter_code
_entity_poly.pdbx_strand_id
1 'polypeptide(L)'
;MTVSALTEPHWIKVKRSELRQNQRATLKRAKGRTVVLISASDEEEEKLVMDKEYFNEVLGKLRAAVETLSITMDARLFGQIMAAAKTLDADIRLGKLRSFEEAFGEG
;
A
#
# COMPACT_ATOMS: atom_id res chain seq x y z
N MET A 1 -11.04 -8.96 -3.63
CA MET A 1 -10.57 -8.43 -2.34
C MET A 1 -10.63 -6.92 -2.40
N THR A 2 -11.43 -6.27 -1.56
CA THR A 2 -11.53 -4.81 -1.50
C THR A 2 -10.34 -4.25 -0.72
N VAL A 3 -9.75 -3.15 -1.21
CA VAL A 3 -8.60 -2.47 -0.58
C VAL A 3 -8.86 -2.13 0.89
N SER A 4 -10.13 -1.92 1.26
CA SER A 4 -10.58 -1.67 2.64
C SER A 4 -10.22 -2.78 3.63
N ALA A 5 -10.06 -4.03 3.19
CA ALA A 5 -9.76 -5.16 4.08
C ALA A 5 -8.27 -5.22 4.51
N LEU A 6 -7.38 -4.42 3.91
CA LEU A 6 -5.93 -4.58 4.08
C LEU A 6 -5.31 -3.64 5.12
N THR A 7 -6.08 -2.67 5.64
CA THR A 7 -5.52 -1.57 6.44
C THR A 7 -6.41 -1.06 7.57
N GLU A 8 -7.43 -1.79 8.07
CA GLU A 8 -8.36 -1.30 9.13
C GLU A 8 -7.65 -0.45 10.21
N PRO A 9 -7.67 0.90 10.08
CA PRO A 9 -6.92 1.75 10.98
C PRO A 9 -7.77 2.01 12.21
N HIS A 10 -7.13 2.18 13.36
CA HIS A 10 -7.84 2.73 14.50
C HIS A 10 -7.92 4.25 14.36
N TRP A 11 -9.14 4.78 14.20
CA TRP A 11 -9.35 6.21 13.98
C TRP A 11 -9.64 6.94 15.28
N ILE A 12 -8.96 8.07 15.46
CA ILE A 12 -9.18 8.98 16.58
C ILE A 12 -9.38 10.39 16.02
N LYS A 13 -10.57 10.95 16.20
CA LYS A 13 -10.85 12.34 15.84
C LYS A 13 -10.58 13.27 17.03
N VAL A 14 -9.83 14.35 16.80
CA VAL A 14 -9.49 15.36 17.80
C VAL A 14 -9.71 16.77 17.25
N LYS A 15 -10.17 17.69 18.11
CA LYS A 15 -10.37 19.09 17.72
C LYS A 15 -9.04 19.85 17.69
N ARG A 16 -8.95 20.91 16.86
CA ARG A 16 -7.79 21.83 16.88
C ARG A 16 -7.54 22.45 18.25
N SER A 17 -8.59 22.72 19.04
CA SER A 17 -8.46 23.21 20.41
C SER A 17 -7.81 22.19 21.35
N GLU A 18 -8.23 20.93 21.27
CA GLU A 18 -7.65 19.81 22.03
C GLU A 18 -6.18 19.58 21.66
N LEU A 19 -5.85 19.65 20.37
CA LEU A 19 -4.47 19.57 19.90
C LEU A 19 -3.61 20.71 20.46
N ARG A 20 -4.10 21.95 20.50
CA ARG A 20 -3.34 23.09 21.04
C ARG A 20 -3.07 22.93 22.54
N GLN A 21 -4.03 22.38 23.29
CA GLN A 21 -3.90 22.19 24.74
C GLN A 21 -3.01 20.99 25.09
N ASN A 22 -3.10 19.89 24.34
CA ASN A 22 -2.48 18.61 24.69
C ASN A 22 -1.56 18.05 23.59
N GLN A 23 -0.86 18.93 22.87
CA GLN A 23 -0.16 18.59 21.62
C GLN A 23 0.70 17.32 21.70
N ARG A 24 1.60 17.23 22.67
CA ARG A 24 2.49 16.06 22.81
C ARG A 24 1.73 14.77 23.08
N ALA A 25 0.69 14.83 23.91
CA ALA A 25 -0.12 13.65 24.24
C ALA A 25 -0.94 13.22 23.02
N THR A 26 -1.56 14.16 22.31
CA THR A 26 -2.35 13.91 21.11
C THR A 26 -1.51 13.30 19.99
N LEU A 27 -0.32 13.85 19.71
CA LEU A 27 0.56 13.31 18.67
C LEU A 27 1.12 11.93 19.03
N LYS A 28 1.37 11.65 20.31
CA LYS A 28 1.83 10.32 20.77
C LYS A 28 0.78 9.21 20.59
N ARG A 29 -0.49 9.55 20.36
CA ARG A 29 -1.55 8.56 20.08
C ARG A 29 -1.45 7.98 18.67
N ALA A 30 -0.82 8.70 17.73
CA ALA A 30 -0.60 8.26 16.36
C ALA A 30 0.55 7.23 16.30
N LYS A 31 0.33 6.04 16.87
CA LYS A 31 1.29 4.93 16.91
C LYS A 31 0.72 3.67 16.29
N GLY A 32 1.59 2.90 15.65
CA GLY A 32 1.20 1.70 14.92
C GLY A 32 0.12 2.05 13.90
N ARG A 33 -1.00 1.33 13.93
CA ARG A 33 -2.11 1.49 12.98
C ARG A 33 -3.13 2.56 13.40
N THR A 34 -2.79 3.40 14.38
CA THR A 34 -3.67 4.47 14.86
C THR A 34 -3.48 5.74 14.03
N VAL A 35 -4.57 6.24 13.46
CA VAL A 35 -4.61 7.49 12.70
C VAL A 35 -5.37 8.53 13.52
N VAL A 36 -4.70 9.66 13.77
CA VAL A 36 -5.28 10.81 14.46
C VAL A 36 -5.72 11.83 13.43
N LEU A 37 -7.03 12.04 13.32
CA LEU A 37 -7.66 13.05 12.49
C LEU A 37 -7.84 14.35 13.28
N ILE A 38 -7.13 15.40 12.89
CA ILE A 38 -7.29 16.74 13.44
C ILE A 38 -8.41 17.42 12.65
N SER A 39 -9.58 17.53 13.27
CA SER A 39 -10.78 18.10 12.66
C SER A 39 -10.63 19.61 12.44
N ALA A 40 -11.09 20.09 11.30
CA ALA A 40 -11.20 21.51 10.98
C ALA A 40 -12.66 21.90 10.71
N SER A 41 -12.92 23.19 10.53
CA SER A 41 -14.24 23.69 10.15
C SER A 41 -14.59 23.33 8.69
N ASP A 42 -13.55 23.17 7.87
CA ASP A 42 -13.60 22.73 6.48
C ASP A 42 -12.93 21.35 6.38
N GLU A 43 -13.56 20.43 5.66
CA GLU A 43 -13.04 19.08 5.43
C GLU A 43 -11.70 19.11 4.68
N GLU A 44 -11.49 20.07 3.77
CA GLU A 44 -10.23 20.21 3.03
C GLU A 44 -9.05 20.63 3.91
N GLU A 45 -9.33 21.19 5.10
CA GLU A 45 -8.30 21.57 6.06
C GLU A 45 -8.07 20.55 7.19
N GLU A 46 -8.73 19.39 7.13
CA GLU A 46 -8.45 18.31 8.07
C GLU A 46 -7.01 17.80 7.90
N LYS A 47 -6.36 17.43 9.01
CA LYS A 47 -5.00 16.91 8.98
C LYS A 47 -4.93 15.52 9.58
N LEU A 48 -4.20 14.63 8.93
CA LEU A 48 -3.93 13.28 9.42
C LEU A 48 -2.55 13.23 10.06
N VAL A 49 -2.49 12.64 11.24
CA VAL A 49 -1.24 12.27 11.91
C VAL A 49 -1.22 10.76 12.07
N MET A 50 -0.13 10.14 11.65
CA MET A 50 0.06 8.70 11.69
C MET A 50 1.51 8.37 11.99
N ASP A 51 1.73 7.13 12.40
CA ASP A 51 3.08 6.59 12.57
C ASP A 51 3.80 6.52 11.20
N LYS A 52 5.11 6.80 11.19
CA LYS A 52 5.91 6.82 9.97
C LYS A 52 6.00 5.43 9.32
N GLU A 53 6.18 4.38 10.11
CA GLU A 53 6.29 3.01 9.60
C GLU A 53 4.96 2.58 8.99
N TYR A 54 3.85 2.91 9.65
CA TYR A 54 2.52 2.66 9.13
C TYR A 54 2.23 3.45 7.84
N PHE A 55 2.62 4.71 7.77
CA PHE A 55 2.50 5.49 6.53
C PHE A 55 3.26 4.83 5.37
N ASN A 56 4.49 4.37 5.63
CA ASN A 56 5.28 3.68 4.61
C ASN A 56 4.64 2.35 4.18
N GLU A 57 4.03 1.60 5.10
CA GLU A 57 3.26 0.39 4.78
C GLU A 57 2.09 0.71 3.85
N VAL A 58 1.28 1.73 4.18
CA VAL A 58 0.14 2.16 3.37
C VAL A 58 0.60 2.64 1.99
N LEU A 59 1.68 3.43 1.93
CA LEU A 59 2.23 3.93 0.66
C LEU A 59 2.74 2.78 -0.21
N GLY A 60 3.41 1.79 0.36
CA GLY A 60 3.85 0.59 -0.36
C GLY A 60 2.69 -0.19 -0.95
N LYS A 61 1.62 -0.38 -0.17
CA LYS A 61 0.39 -1.02 -0.65
C LYS A 61 -0.30 -0.23 -1.77
N LEU A 62 -0.35 1.09 -1.65
CA LEU A 62 -0.91 1.95 -2.69
C LEU A 62 -0.11 1.85 -4.00
N ARG A 63 1.22 1.87 -3.92
CA ARG A 63 2.09 1.68 -5.09
C ARG A 63 1.85 0.34 -5.76
N ALA A 64 1.84 -0.76 -5.00
CA ALA A 64 1.55 -2.09 -5.53
C ALA A 64 0.16 -2.17 -6.20
N ALA A 65 -0.84 -1.50 -5.62
CA ALA A 65 -2.17 -1.41 -6.22
C ALA A 65 -2.17 -0.62 -7.54
N VAL A 66 -1.47 0.53 -7.58
CA VAL A 66 -1.32 1.34 -8.81
C VAL A 66 -0.56 0.57 -9.88
N GLU A 67 0.51 -0.14 -9.53
CA GLU A 67 1.27 -1.00 -10.44
C GLU A 67 0.37 -2.11 -11.00
N THR A 68 -0.39 -2.79 -10.14
CA THR A 68 -1.34 -3.82 -10.56
C THR A 68 -2.39 -3.24 -11.52
N LEU A 69 -2.96 -2.07 -11.21
CA LEU A 69 -3.90 -1.38 -12.09
C LEU A 69 -3.26 -1.00 -13.41
N SER A 70 -2.02 -0.51 -13.40
CA SER A 70 -1.27 -0.10 -14.59
C SER A 70 -1.01 -1.30 -15.51
N ILE A 71 -0.62 -2.44 -14.94
CA ILE A 71 -0.49 -3.72 -15.65
C ILE A 71 -1.83 -4.17 -16.22
N THR A 72 -2.91 -4.04 -15.45
CA THR A 72 -4.26 -4.46 -15.88
C THR A 72 -4.82 -3.56 -16.98
N MET A 73 -4.46 -2.29 -16.99
CA MET A 73 -4.83 -1.33 -18.04
C MET A 73 -4.08 -1.59 -19.35
N ASP A 74 -2.89 -2.19 -19.32
CA ASP A 74 -2.24 -2.75 -20.51
C ASP A 74 -2.77 -4.16 -20.78
N ALA A 75 -3.85 -4.24 -21.55
CA ALA A 75 -4.52 -5.50 -21.88
C ALA A 75 -3.58 -6.55 -22.51
N ARG A 76 -2.52 -6.11 -23.21
CA ARG A 76 -1.52 -7.01 -23.82
C ARG A 76 -0.59 -7.59 -22.75
N LEU A 77 -0.03 -6.74 -21.89
CA LEU A 77 0.85 -7.17 -20.80
C LEU A 77 0.09 -8.05 -19.79
N PHE A 78 -1.14 -7.67 -19.42
CA PHE A 78 -2.00 -8.48 -18.56
C PHE A 78 -2.27 -9.86 -19.18
N GLY A 79 -2.59 -9.91 -20.48
CA GLY A 79 -2.77 -11.16 -21.21
C GLY A 79 -1.52 -12.05 -21.18
N GLN A 80 -0.33 -11.46 -21.34
CA GLN A 80 0.95 -12.18 -21.28
C GLN A 80 1.24 -12.73 -19.87
N ILE A 81 1.02 -11.94 -18.83
CA ILE A 81 1.22 -12.38 -17.43
C ILE A 81 0.24 -13.50 -17.08
N MET A 82 -1.03 -13.37 -17.44
CA MET A 82 -2.04 -14.41 -17.18
C MET A 82 -1.77 -15.69 -17.96
N ALA A 83 -1.25 -15.60 -19.20
CA ALA A 83 -0.83 -16.76 -19.97
C ALA A 83 0.37 -17.47 -19.32
N ALA A 84 1.39 -16.72 -18.88
CA ALA A 84 2.55 -17.27 -18.19
C ALA A 84 2.18 -17.89 -16.82
N ALA A 85 1.30 -17.24 -16.06
CA ALA A 85 0.83 -17.76 -14.77
C ALA A 85 0.09 -19.10 -14.90
N LYS A 86 -0.67 -19.31 -15.98
CA LYS A 86 -1.37 -20.57 -16.24
C LYS A 86 -0.44 -21.75 -16.51
N THR A 87 0.74 -21.49 -17.08
CA THR A 87 1.70 -22.55 -17.43
C THR A 87 2.85 -22.65 -16.44
N LEU A 88 2.98 -21.72 -15.49
CA LEU A 88 4.09 -21.61 -14.55
C LEU A 88 4.40 -22.94 -13.83
N ASP A 89 3.40 -23.59 -13.24
CA ASP A 89 3.60 -24.87 -12.53
C ASP A 89 4.00 -26.03 -13.45
N ALA A 90 3.57 -25.99 -14.71
CA ALA A 90 3.95 -26.98 -15.70
C ALA A 90 5.37 -26.70 -16.23
N ASP A 91 5.71 -25.43 -16.45
CA ASP A 91 7.01 -25.01 -16.96
C ASP A 91 8.13 -25.18 -15.91
N ILE A 92 7.82 -25.02 -14.62
CA ILE A 92 8.71 -25.42 -13.50
C ILE A 92 8.99 -26.92 -13.56
N ARG A 93 7.94 -27.74 -13.61
CA ARG A 93 8.07 -29.21 -13.64
C ARG A 93 8.81 -29.73 -14.86
N LEU A 94 8.69 -29.02 -15.99
CA LEU A 94 9.36 -29.37 -17.25
C LEU A 94 10.77 -28.74 -17.37
N GLY A 95 11.25 -28.01 -16.36
CA GLY A 95 12.57 -27.37 -16.39
C GLY A 95 12.72 -26.30 -17.49
N LYS A 96 11.61 -25.69 -17.93
CA LYS A 96 11.59 -24.72 -19.03
C LYS A 96 11.85 -23.28 -18.58
N LEU A 97 11.86 -23.03 -17.28
CA LEU A 97 12.17 -21.71 -16.73
C LEU A 97 13.69 -21.52 -16.67
N ARG A 98 14.17 -20.45 -17.29
CA ARG A 98 15.56 -20.00 -17.23
C ARG A 98 15.77 -19.18 -15.97
N SER A 99 16.97 -19.25 -15.39
CA SER A 99 17.36 -18.30 -14.36
C SER A 99 17.55 -16.90 -14.96
N PHE A 100 17.62 -15.87 -14.12
CA PHE A 100 17.87 -14.50 -14.56
C PHE A 100 19.22 -14.37 -15.28
N GLU A 101 20.26 -14.99 -14.72
CA GLU A 101 21.61 -15.06 -15.29
C GLU A 101 21.60 -15.77 -16.66
N GLU A 102 20.84 -16.86 -16.81
CA GLU A 102 20.71 -17.60 -18.08
C GLU A 102 19.94 -16.82 -19.16
N ALA A 103 18.99 -15.96 -18.76
CA ALA A 103 18.17 -15.20 -19.70
C ALA A 103 18.85 -13.91 -20.18
N PHE A 104 19.69 -13.30 -19.34
CA PHE A 104 20.31 -12.00 -19.61
C PHE A 104 21.83 -12.06 -19.78
N GLY A 105 22.46 -13.23 -19.57
CA GLY A 105 23.88 -13.45 -19.87
C GLY A 105 24.84 -12.71 -18.94
N GLU A 106 24.43 -12.43 -17.70
CA GLU A 106 25.34 -11.90 -16.68
C GLU A 106 26.11 -13.05 -16.05
N GLY A 107 27.31 -13.30 -16.56
CA GLY A 107 28.32 -14.22 -16.01
C GLY A 107 29.69 -13.54 -15.97
#